data_AF-A0AAU6JWW0-F1
#
_entry.id   AF-A0AAU6JWW0-F1
#
_cell.length_a   1.000
_cell.length_b   1.000
_cell.length_c   1.000
_cell.angle_alpha   90.00
_cell.angle_beta   90.00
_cell.angle_gamma   90.00
#
_symmetry.space_group_name_H-M   'P 1'
#
loop_
_entity.id
_entity.type
_entity.pdbx_description
1 polymer ?
#
loop_
_entity_poly.entity_id
_entity_poly.type
_entity_poly.pdbx_seq_one_letter_code
_entity_poly.pdbx_strand_id
1 'polypeptide(L)'
;MSRTADVDLVFARAVTVGAVVHALAEAGWSLEEPLGLSYMVNDDGMFDWRATSVDRADEILSLLDARENRAFDVAICVYHPGAGTGGQLLFLAGRSQCCFLPTIDRRSLPGAPGLTDIAWYVNALVPALLPAGLVSYEARDLAD
;
A
#
# COMPACT_ATOMS: atom_id res chain seq x y z
N MET A 1 18.64 5.67 14.90
CA MET A 1 18.83 5.49 13.44
C MET A 1 17.45 5.17 12.89
N SER A 2 16.93 6.08 12.08
CA SER A 2 15.70 5.82 11.31
C SER A 2 16.09 4.95 10.11
N ARG A 3 15.17 4.12 9.64
CA ARG A 3 15.40 3.21 8.52
C ARG A 3 14.13 3.19 7.70
N THR A 4 14.28 3.40 6.40
CA THR A 4 13.17 3.43 5.45
C THR A 4 13.24 2.21 4.56
N ALA A 5 12.14 1.47 4.50
CA ALA A 5 11.96 0.35 3.60
C ALA A 5 10.75 0.63 2.73
N ASP A 6 10.84 0.34 1.44
CA ASP A 6 9.76 0.60 0.48
C ASP A 6 9.84 -0.34 -0.73
N VAL A 7 8.70 -0.50 -1.39
CA VAL A 7 8.58 -1.14 -2.69
C VAL A 7 7.83 -0.20 -3.62
N ASP A 8 8.56 0.42 -4.55
CA ASP A 8 8.01 1.28 -5.59
C ASP A 8 7.49 0.43 -6.74
N LEU A 9 6.21 0.59 -7.09
CA LEU A 9 5.47 -0.18 -8.08
C LEU A 9 5.09 0.73 -9.25
N VAL A 10 5.35 0.29 -10.48
CA VAL A 10 5.00 1.04 -11.71
C VAL A 10 4.05 0.22 -12.55
N PHE A 11 2.94 0.85 -12.94
CA PHE A 11 1.89 0.25 -13.77
C PHE A 11 1.96 0.79 -15.20
N ALA A 12 1.63 -0.06 -16.18
CA ALA A 12 1.60 0.33 -17.60
C ALA A 12 0.63 1.48 -17.90
N ARG A 13 -0.39 1.63 -17.06
CA ARG A 13 -1.44 2.66 -17.15
C ARG A 13 -1.86 3.06 -15.75
N ALA A 14 -2.52 4.21 -15.67
CA ALA A 14 -3.17 4.64 -14.44
C ALA A 14 -4.13 3.54 -13.93
N VAL A 15 -3.97 3.15 -12.67
CA VAL A 15 -4.83 2.20 -11.97
C VAL A 15 -5.83 2.92 -11.07
N THR A 16 -6.83 2.18 -10.58
CA THR A 16 -7.66 2.62 -9.46
C THR A 16 -7.15 1.95 -8.18
N VAL A 17 -7.33 2.61 -7.04
CA VAL A 17 -7.03 2.05 -5.72
C VAL A 17 -7.85 0.78 -5.51
N GLY A 18 -9.14 0.82 -5.87
CA GLY A 18 -10.02 -0.36 -5.77
C GLY A 18 -9.51 -1.56 -6.58
N ALA A 19 -8.99 -1.37 -7.79
CA ALA A 19 -8.47 -2.47 -8.60
C ALA A 19 -7.22 -3.10 -7.98
N VAL A 20 -6.31 -2.29 -7.43
CA VAL A 20 -5.11 -2.77 -6.75
C VAL A 20 -5.47 -3.51 -5.46
N VAL A 21 -6.35 -2.92 -4.64
CA VAL A 21 -6.81 -3.56 -3.39
C VAL A 21 -7.53 -4.87 -3.67
N HIS A 22 -8.38 -4.92 -4.69
CA HIS A 22 -9.07 -6.15 -5.07
C HIS A 22 -8.09 -7.26 -5.49
N ALA A 23 -7.09 -6.94 -6.30
CA ALA A 23 -6.05 -7.89 -6.70
C ALA A 23 -5.23 -8.40 -5.50
N LEU A 24 -4.93 -7.53 -4.54
CA LEU A 24 -4.26 -7.93 -3.30
C LEU A 24 -5.17 -8.77 -2.40
N ALA A 25 -6.48 -8.50 -2.36
CA ALA A 25 -7.42 -9.30 -1.58
C ALA A 25 -7.46 -10.77 -2.04
N GLU A 26 -7.37 -11.01 -3.36
CA GLU A 26 -7.23 -12.37 -3.91
C GLU A 26 -5.96 -13.08 -3.43
N ALA A 27 -4.92 -12.33 -3.06
CA ALA A 27 -3.66 -12.82 -2.51
C ALA A 27 -3.62 -12.83 -0.97
N GLY A 28 -4.76 -12.63 -0.29
CA GLY A 28 -4.87 -12.74 1.17
C GLY A 28 -4.62 -11.44 1.94
N TRP A 29 -4.55 -10.30 1.26
CA TRP A 29 -4.52 -8.98 1.91
C TRP A 29 -5.93 -8.51 2.29
N SER A 30 -6.01 -7.60 3.25
CA SER A 30 -7.24 -7.01 3.77
C SER A 30 -7.07 -5.50 3.95
N LEU A 31 -8.17 -4.76 3.87
CA LEU A 31 -8.23 -3.36 4.31
C LEU A 31 -8.39 -3.21 5.83
N GLU A 32 -8.77 -4.29 6.51
CA GLU A 32 -8.85 -4.33 7.95
C GLU A 32 -7.46 -4.56 8.54
N GLU A 33 -6.89 -3.49 9.08
CA GLU A 33 -5.70 -3.49 9.91
C GLU A 33 -6.08 -3.35 11.41
N PRO A 34 -5.15 -3.54 12.37
CA PRO A 34 -5.48 -3.55 13.80
C PRO A 34 -6.28 -2.34 14.34
N LEU A 35 -6.23 -1.18 13.69
CA LEU A 35 -6.98 0.04 14.02
C LEU A 35 -8.24 0.25 13.17
N GLY A 36 -8.58 -0.68 12.27
CA GLY A 36 -9.72 -0.60 11.36
C GLY A 36 -9.28 -0.38 9.92
N LEU A 37 -9.84 0.62 9.24
CA LEU A 37 -9.48 1.04 7.89
C LEU A 37 -8.88 2.44 7.94
N SER A 38 -7.62 2.55 7.55
CA SER A 38 -6.88 3.81 7.51
C SER A 38 -6.61 4.27 6.07
N TYR A 39 -6.88 5.53 5.76
CA TYR A 39 -6.73 6.12 4.42
C TYR A 39 -6.34 7.60 4.48
N MET A 40 -5.95 8.16 3.33
CA MET A 40 -5.56 9.56 3.21
C MET A 40 -5.83 10.07 1.78
N VAL A 41 -6.23 11.34 1.67
CA VAL A 41 -6.27 12.12 0.43
C VAL A 41 -5.44 13.37 0.69
N ASN A 42 -4.38 13.59 -0.09
CA ASN A 42 -3.44 14.69 0.11
C ASN A 42 -3.83 15.91 -0.73
N ASP A 43 -4.95 16.55 -0.41
CA ASP A 43 -5.46 17.71 -1.14
C ASP A 43 -4.82 19.05 -0.69
N ASP A 44 -4.12 19.06 0.44
CA ASP A 44 -3.51 20.24 1.06
C ASP A 44 -1.98 20.11 1.31
N GLY A 45 -1.39 18.95 1.03
CA GLY A 45 0.03 18.68 1.26
C GLY A 45 0.39 18.32 2.70
N MET A 46 -0.60 18.16 3.59
CA MET A 46 -0.39 17.87 5.02
C MET A 46 -0.36 16.37 5.35
N PHE A 47 -0.75 15.50 4.40
CA PHE A 47 -0.79 14.04 4.59
C PHE A 47 -1.65 13.58 5.77
N ASP A 48 -2.81 14.23 5.95
CA ASP A 48 -3.72 13.94 7.06
C ASP A 48 -4.40 12.57 6.92
N TRP A 49 -3.96 11.61 7.75
CA TRP A 49 -4.54 10.27 7.83
C TRP A 49 -5.88 10.26 8.56
N ARG A 50 -6.82 9.48 8.04
CA ARG A 50 -8.15 9.26 8.60
C ARG A 50 -8.36 7.78 8.86
N ALA A 51 -9.01 7.45 9.97
CA ALA A 51 -9.39 6.10 10.31
C ALA A 51 -10.92 5.97 10.34
N THR A 52 -11.42 4.82 9.90
CA THR A 52 -12.83 4.47 9.94
C THR A 52 -13.01 2.96 10.05
N SER A 53 -14.24 2.48 10.08
CA SER A 53 -14.57 1.07 10.16
C SER A 53 -14.61 0.41 8.77
N VAL A 54 -14.28 -0.88 8.70
CA VAL A 54 -14.13 -1.62 7.42
C VAL A 54 -15.45 -1.78 6.66
N ASP A 55 -16.59 -1.65 7.32
CA ASP A 55 -17.92 -1.62 6.68
C ASP A 55 -18.10 -0.45 5.71
N ARG A 56 -17.24 0.57 5.79
CA ARG A 56 -17.20 1.70 4.84
C ARG A 56 -16.19 1.52 3.70
N ALA A 57 -15.60 0.34 3.53
CA ALA A 57 -14.56 0.08 2.53
C ALA A 57 -14.96 0.54 1.12
N ASP A 58 -16.17 0.19 0.65
CA ASP A 58 -16.64 0.56 -0.70
C ASP A 58 -16.77 2.09 -0.87
N GLU A 59 -17.21 2.78 0.18
CA GLU A 59 -17.30 4.24 0.20
C GLU A 59 -15.90 4.87 0.12
N ILE A 60 -14.95 4.36 0.90
CA ILE A 60 -13.58 4.87 0.90
C ILE A 60 -12.89 4.60 -0.42
N LEU A 61 -13.00 3.39 -0.99
CA LEU A 61 -12.44 3.10 -2.31
C LEU A 61 -13.04 4.01 -3.38
N SER A 62 -14.36 4.24 -3.34
CA SER A 62 -15.02 5.19 -4.26
C SER A 62 -14.52 6.62 -4.09
N LEU A 63 -14.27 7.07 -2.86
CA LEU A 63 -13.66 8.37 -2.56
C LEU A 63 -12.25 8.46 -3.14
N LEU A 64 -11.38 7.47 -2.89
CA LEU A 64 -9.99 7.48 -3.35
C LEU A 64 -9.87 7.44 -4.88
N ASP A 65 -10.83 6.79 -5.53
CA ASP A 65 -10.93 6.67 -7.00
C ASP A 65 -11.71 7.81 -7.67
N ALA A 66 -12.28 8.72 -6.90
CA ALA A 66 -13.03 9.86 -7.40
C ALA A 66 -12.17 10.71 -8.35
N ARG A 67 -12.78 11.24 -9.42
CA ARG A 67 -12.06 11.93 -10.50
C ARG A 67 -11.31 13.17 -9.99
N GLU A 68 -11.94 13.90 -9.07
CA GLU A 68 -11.39 15.05 -8.36
C GLU A 68 -10.12 14.71 -7.59
N ASN A 69 -10.00 13.48 -7.09
CA ASN A 69 -8.85 13.06 -6.27
C ASN A 69 -7.68 12.53 -7.11
N ARG A 70 -7.84 12.38 -8.43
CA ARG A 70 -6.79 11.86 -9.32
C ARG A 70 -5.54 12.75 -9.41
N ALA A 71 -5.70 14.04 -9.13
CA ALA A 71 -4.60 15.01 -9.11
C ALA A 71 -3.82 15.01 -7.79
N PHE A 72 -4.33 14.32 -6.76
CA PHE A 72 -3.71 14.26 -5.43
C PHE A 72 -3.09 12.90 -5.19
N ASP A 73 -2.08 12.87 -4.33
CA ASP A 73 -1.62 11.62 -3.74
C ASP A 73 -2.71 11.08 -2.82
N VAL A 74 -2.95 9.78 -2.85
CA VAL A 74 -3.88 9.13 -1.93
C VAL A 74 -3.23 7.89 -1.35
N ALA A 75 -3.61 7.52 -0.14
CA ALA A 75 -3.12 6.30 0.46
C ALA A 75 -4.22 5.50 1.14
N ILE A 76 -3.97 4.20 1.26
CA ILE A 76 -4.78 3.26 2.03
C ILE A 76 -3.88 2.22 2.67
N CYS A 77 -4.20 1.84 3.91
CA CYS A 77 -3.50 0.75 4.58
C CYS A 77 -4.02 -0.61 4.10
N VAL A 78 -3.11 -1.57 3.98
CA VAL A 78 -3.43 -2.99 3.73
C VAL A 78 -2.68 -3.86 4.74
N TYR A 79 -3.31 -4.96 5.14
CA TYR A 79 -2.79 -5.88 6.13
C TYR A 79 -2.96 -7.32 5.67
N HIS A 80 -1.94 -8.15 5.90
CA HIS A 80 -1.96 -9.56 5.56
C HIS A 80 -2.18 -10.40 6.84
N PRO A 81 -3.43 -10.73 7.21
CA PRO A 81 -3.75 -11.36 8.50
C PRO A 81 -3.03 -12.69 8.72
N GLY A 82 -2.85 -13.49 7.66
CA GLY A 82 -2.13 -14.77 7.76
C GLY A 82 -0.64 -14.63 8.07
N ALA A 83 -0.06 -13.44 7.90
CA ALA A 83 1.36 -13.15 8.13
C ALA A 83 1.60 -12.16 9.27
N GLY A 84 0.54 -11.54 9.80
CA GLY A 84 0.62 -10.60 10.91
C GLY A 84 1.40 -9.33 10.57
N THR A 85 1.28 -8.82 9.34
CA THR A 85 2.06 -7.66 8.87
C THR A 85 1.31 -6.90 7.79
N GLY A 86 1.64 -5.62 7.61
CA GLY A 86 0.99 -4.76 6.64
C GLY A 86 1.78 -3.50 6.33
N GLY A 87 1.09 -2.55 5.72
CA GLY A 87 1.71 -1.31 5.30
C GLY A 87 0.75 -0.37 4.59
N GLN A 88 1.30 0.71 4.09
CA GLN A 88 0.60 1.75 3.35
C GLN A 88 0.83 1.56 1.87
N LEU A 89 -0.24 1.63 1.08
CA LEU A 89 -0.16 1.83 -0.36
C LEU A 89 -0.36 3.32 -0.63
N LEU A 90 0.69 4.02 -1.05
CA LEU A 90 0.66 5.42 -1.45
C LEU A 90 0.61 5.51 -2.98
N PHE A 91 -0.52 5.92 -3.52
CA PHE A 91 -0.71 6.13 -4.95
C PHE A 91 -0.39 7.57 -5.30
N LEU A 92 0.60 7.77 -6.15
CA LEU A 92 0.99 9.11 -6.60
C LEU A 92 -0.06 9.70 -7.56
N ALA A 93 -0.08 11.02 -7.66
CA ALA A 93 -0.89 11.74 -8.65
C ALA A 93 -0.74 11.12 -10.06
N GLY A 94 -1.85 10.98 -10.78
CA GLY A 94 -1.88 10.31 -12.09
C GLY A 94 -1.99 8.78 -12.05
N ARG A 95 -1.76 8.15 -10.88
CA ARG A 95 -2.04 6.72 -10.57
C ARG A 95 -1.30 5.67 -11.39
N SER A 96 -0.18 6.00 -12.04
CA SER A 96 0.69 5.01 -12.69
C SER A 96 1.81 4.50 -11.77
N GLN A 97 1.92 5.06 -10.57
CA GLN A 97 2.93 4.70 -9.57
C GLN A 97 2.26 4.52 -8.21
N CYS A 98 2.70 3.49 -7.47
CA CYS A 98 2.27 3.22 -6.11
C CYS A 98 3.49 2.81 -5.29
N CYS A 99 3.69 3.41 -4.13
CA CYS A 99 4.73 3.01 -3.18
C CYS A 99 4.08 2.18 -2.06
N PHE A 100 4.61 1.00 -1.79
CA PHE A 100 4.25 0.23 -0.61
C PHE A 100 5.27 0.44 0.50
N LEU A 101 4.82 0.91 1.66
CA LEU A 101 5.66 1.11 2.85
C LEU A 101 5.24 0.11 3.95
N PRO A 102 6.13 -0.81 4.40
CA PRO A 102 5.84 -1.81 5.43
C PRO A 102 5.84 -1.18 6.83
N THR A 103 4.77 -0.47 7.17
CA THR A 103 4.67 0.34 8.41
C THR A 103 3.83 -0.29 9.51
N ILE A 104 3.09 -1.37 9.23
CA ILE A 104 2.21 -2.05 10.19
C ILE A 104 2.82 -3.40 10.55
N ASP A 105 3.18 -3.61 11.81
CA ASP A 105 3.81 -4.84 12.30
C ASP A 105 4.90 -5.36 11.35
N ARG A 106 5.82 -4.45 10.98
CA ARG A 106 6.82 -4.67 9.94
C ARG A 106 7.54 -6.00 10.12
N ARG A 107 7.43 -6.85 9.10
CA ARG A 107 8.13 -8.13 9.04
C ARG A 107 9.63 -7.90 8.95
N SER A 108 10.35 -8.39 9.96
CA SER A 108 11.80 -8.24 10.05
C SER A 108 12.51 -9.47 9.47
N LEU A 109 13.69 -9.27 8.89
CA LEU A 109 14.49 -10.34 8.29
C LEU A 109 14.96 -11.34 9.38
N PRO A 110 14.75 -12.66 9.21
CA PRO A 110 15.24 -13.65 10.16
C PRO A 110 16.76 -13.54 10.36
N GLY A 111 17.19 -13.46 11.63
CA GLY A 111 18.60 -13.30 11.98
C GLY A 111 19.14 -11.85 11.89
N ALA A 112 18.39 -10.91 11.34
CA ALA A 112 18.73 -9.49 11.31
C ALA A 112 17.50 -8.60 11.56
N PRO A 113 16.98 -8.52 12.81
CA PRO A 113 15.72 -7.83 13.12
C PRO A 113 15.68 -6.34 12.76
N GLY A 114 16.84 -5.69 12.59
CA GLY A 114 16.91 -4.32 12.11
C GLY A 114 16.49 -4.17 10.64
N LEU A 115 16.69 -5.21 9.83
CA LEU A 115 16.37 -5.21 8.39
C LEU A 115 14.93 -5.66 8.15
N THR A 116 14.32 -5.13 7.11
CA THR A 116 12.99 -5.53 6.65
C THR A 116 13.11 -6.80 5.80
N ASP A 117 12.19 -7.74 5.97
CA ASP A 117 12.08 -8.91 5.08
C ASP A 117 11.45 -8.50 3.74
N ILE A 118 12.18 -7.66 2.97
CA ILE A 118 11.73 -7.12 1.68
C ILE A 118 11.36 -8.23 0.70
N ALA A 119 12.11 -9.34 0.72
CA ALA A 119 11.84 -10.48 -0.15
C ALA A 119 10.43 -11.05 0.08
N TRP A 120 9.97 -11.10 1.33
CA TRP A 120 8.60 -11.53 1.63
C TRP A 120 7.56 -10.56 1.05
N TYR A 121 7.72 -9.25 1.24
CA TYR A 121 6.78 -8.25 0.71
C TYR A 121 6.72 -8.26 -0.82
N VAL A 122 7.88 -8.32 -1.48
CA VAL A 122 7.94 -8.42 -2.95
C VAL A 122 7.19 -9.66 -3.45
N ASN A 123 7.40 -10.81 -2.82
CA ASN A 123 6.71 -12.05 -3.20
C ASN A 123 5.20 -12.00 -2.92
N ALA A 124 4.77 -11.27 -1.90
CA ALA A 124 3.35 -11.14 -1.54
C ALA A 124 2.60 -10.07 -2.38
N LEU A 125 3.31 -9.09 -2.93
CA LEU A 125 2.73 -7.99 -3.70
C LEU A 125 2.84 -8.22 -5.22
N VAL A 126 4.04 -8.49 -5.73
CA VAL A 126 4.31 -8.43 -7.18
C VAL A 126 3.44 -9.41 -7.98
N PRO A 127 3.37 -10.72 -7.64
CA PRO A 127 2.55 -11.65 -8.41
C PRO A 127 1.08 -11.27 -8.46
N ALA A 128 0.53 -10.75 -7.35
CA ALA A 128 -0.86 -10.32 -7.24
C ALA A 128 -1.16 -9.10 -8.13
N LEU A 129 -0.17 -8.24 -8.37
CA LEU A 129 -0.34 -7.00 -9.12
C LEU A 129 -0.01 -7.11 -10.62
N LEU A 130 0.61 -8.22 -11.06
CA LEU A 130 0.86 -8.46 -12.49
C LEU A 130 -0.44 -8.40 -13.33
N PRO A 131 -1.56 -9.02 -12.94
CA PRO A 131 -2.83 -8.90 -13.69
C PRO A 131 -3.39 -7.48 -13.72
N ALA A 132 -3.11 -6.67 -12.69
CA ALA A 132 -3.50 -5.26 -12.63
C ALA A 132 -2.63 -4.35 -13.53
N GLY A 133 -1.64 -4.91 -14.23
CA GLY A 133 -0.79 -4.20 -15.19
C GLY A 133 0.51 -3.65 -14.60
N LEU A 134 0.99 -4.23 -13.49
CA LEU A 134 2.33 -3.96 -12.99
C LEU A 134 3.38 -4.33 -14.04
N VAL A 135 4.31 -3.43 -14.33
CA VAL A 135 5.37 -3.63 -15.34
C VAL A 135 6.78 -3.62 -14.75
N SER A 136 6.97 -2.95 -13.62
CA SER A 136 8.24 -2.96 -12.90
C SER A 136 8.04 -2.65 -11.43
N TYR A 137 9.01 -3.05 -10.63
CA TYR A 137 9.11 -2.64 -9.24
C TYR A 137 10.58 -2.37 -8.87
N GLU A 138 10.78 -1.53 -7.87
CA GLU A 138 12.05 -1.34 -7.18
C GLU A 138 11.83 -1.54 -5.68
N ALA A 139 12.77 -2.15 -4.98
CA ALA A 139 12.64 -2.40 -3.55
C ALA A 139 13.92 -2.00 -2.81
N ARG A 140 13.78 -1.30 -1.68
CA ARG A 140 14.89 -0.71 -0.94
C ARG A 140 14.72 -0.91 0.57
N ASP A 141 15.85 -0.98 1.28
CA ASP A 141 15.92 -0.95 2.75
C ASP A 141 17.16 -0.12 3.16
N LEU A 142 16.93 1.15 3.51
CA LEU A 142 17.96 2.19 3.70
C LEU A 142 18.05 2.59 5.16
N ALA A 143 19.26 2.62 5.72
CA ALA A 143 19.53 3.23 7.02
C ALA A 143 19.82 4.72 6.86
N ASP A 144 19.22 5.55 7.72
CA ASP A 144 19.57 6.96 7.91
C ASP A 144 20.79 7.15 8.83
#